data_AF-A0A226DQL9-F1
#
_entry.id   AF-A0A226DQL9-F1
#
_cell.length_a   1.000
_cell.length_b   1.000
_cell.length_c   1.000
_cell.angle_alpha   90.00
_cell.angle_beta   90.00
_cell.angle_gamma   90.00
#
_symmetry.space_group_name_H-M   'P 1'
#
loop_
_entity.id
_entity.type
_entity.pdbx_description
1 polymer ?
#
loop_
_entity_poly.entity_id
_entity_poly.type
_entity_poly.pdbx_seq_one_letter_code
_entity_poly.pdbx_strand_id
1 'polypeptide(L)'
;MVKYGNRIGVEKRTYFENVYADKYQDQGYPSLVYFATLKQGFSFMTCYSRKELSFHVLLTPFEVEVWIVFAASLTVVMAVLIMILVHKLKWRCIDAVLFAQLVVVSTVFEKPTDVSSELGRLSQFRILLGIWMLFLQILTNGYLGLSITSISAPLESTSVTRYDQLAKPGCDWGNTKCYIDRLRGLDRYLDILYNHVEVLWQRSQKDDAHWAAVYANYGDTFTYDRNRTLEAVRNQSIRKFDAKEDFVLLPYPVEENMTIKMVTDNNFYQVVNYHLNVMGSNILEKFEKSGNAIANNFMASLRLLDLIDPWHIPHPLLGNLSDMKYIENECIEDIEHALVQCGRTVLILDNVEIDWEMDYFKTNYPWIKFCKSEDKILSLESGWSFRIEGNSITPEIFGRLYVAGIVQLLEAWPYRVSEKRRNITNMGKRLWKVGQ
;
A
#
# COMPACT_ATOMS: atom_id res chain seq x y z
N MET A 1 -18.16 6.07 -23.98
CA MET A 1 -18.02 6.47 -25.41
C MET A 1 -19.39 6.90 -25.96
N VAL A 2 -19.65 8.20 -26.05
CA VAL A 2 -20.95 8.76 -26.49
C VAL A 2 -20.90 8.96 -28.02
N LYS A 3 -21.81 8.30 -28.77
CA LYS A 3 -21.94 8.50 -30.22
C LYS A 3 -22.74 9.78 -30.50
N TYR A 4 -22.09 10.77 -31.12
CA TYR A 4 -22.75 12.00 -31.56
C TYR A 4 -23.59 11.75 -32.82
N GLY A 5 -24.84 12.21 -32.79
CA GLY A 5 -25.75 12.21 -33.93
C GLY A 5 -25.44 13.33 -34.90
N ASN A 6 -25.08 12.98 -36.13
CA ASN A 6 -24.95 13.93 -37.24
C ASN A 6 -26.35 14.41 -37.69
N ARG A 7 -26.84 15.52 -37.14
CA ARG A 7 -27.94 16.27 -37.77
C ARG A 7 -27.38 17.35 -38.68
N ILE A 8 -27.64 17.16 -39.97
CA ILE A 8 -27.29 18.09 -41.05
C ILE A 8 -28.36 19.19 -41.11
N GLY A 9 -28.12 20.29 -40.40
CA GLY A 9 -28.78 21.58 -40.64
C GLY A 9 -28.15 22.29 -41.84
N VAL A 10 -28.94 23.04 -42.61
CA VAL A 10 -28.61 23.55 -43.97
C VAL A 10 -27.81 24.86 -43.97
N GLU A 11 -27.43 25.40 -42.81
CA GLU A 11 -26.45 26.51 -42.70
C GLU A 11 -25.25 26.04 -41.85
N LYS A 12 -24.32 25.33 -42.49
CA LYS A 12 -23.27 24.57 -41.80
C LYS A 12 -22.02 25.41 -41.50
N ARG A 13 -21.99 26.06 -40.33
CA ARG A 13 -20.72 26.08 -39.58
C ARG A 13 -20.56 24.70 -38.94
N THR A 14 -20.09 23.73 -39.71
CA THR A 14 -19.68 22.42 -39.17
C THR A 14 -18.44 22.66 -38.33
N TYR A 15 -18.62 22.81 -37.02
CA TYR A 15 -17.52 22.61 -36.08
C TYR A 15 -17.51 21.15 -35.65
N PHE A 16 -16.33 20.64 -35.37
CA PHE A 16 -16.11 19.32 -34.79
C PHE A 16 -15.50 19.52 -33.41
N GLU A 17 -16.08 18.90 -32.40
CA GLU A 17 -15.59 18.99 -31.03
C GLU A 17 -15.44 17.61 -30.40
N ASN A 18 -14.30 17.39 -29.76
CA ASN A 18 -14.12 16.26 -28.86
C ASN A 18 -13.89 16.80 -27.47
N VAL A 19 -14.73 16.38 -26.54
CA VAL A 19 -14.61 16.69 -25.12
C VAL A 19 -14.05 15.46 -24.43
N TYR A 20 -12.96 15.64 -23.69
CA TYR A 20 -12.35 14.59 -22.89
C TYR A 20 -12.40 15.03 -21.42
N ALA A 21 -13.02 14.21 -20.58
CA ALA A 21 -12.97 14.34 -19.13
C ALA A 21 -11.74 13.59 -18.58
N ASP A 22 -11.35 13.91 -17.34
CA ASP A 22 -10.27 13.25 -16.59
C ASP A 22 -8.93 13.16 -17.34
N LYS A 23 -8.65 14.13 -18.21
CA LYS A 23 -7.38 14.23 -18.94
C LYS A 23 -6.34 14.91 -18.06
N TYR A 24 -5.16 14.31 -17.93
CA TYR A 24 -4.02 14.96 -17.29
C TYR A 24 -3.41 16.03 -18.20
N GLN A 25 -3.08 17.19 -17.63
CA GLN A 25 -2.56 18.35 -18.37
C GLN A 25 -1.24 18.07 -19.12
N ASP A 26 -0.38 17.22 -18.55
CA ASP A 26 0.98 16.98 -19.06
C ASP A 26 1.05 16.14 -20.35
N GLN A 27 -0.06 15.67 -20.92
CA GLN A 27 -0.05 14.86 -22.17
C GLN A 27 0.30 15.65 -23.45
N GLY A 28 0.82 16.88 -23.34
CA GLY A 28 1.60 17.50 -24.41
C GLY A 28 0.85 17.90 -25.68
N TYR A 29 -0.47 18.14 -25.61
CA TYR A 29 -1.23 18.67 -26.75
C TYR A 29 -1.41 20.20 -26.61
N PRO A 30 -0.54 21.03 -27.25
CA PRO A 30 -0.48 22.48 -27.03
C PRO A 30 -1.69 23.28 -27.57
N SER A 31 -2.71 22.64 -28.14
CA SER A 31 -3.84 23.33 -28.80
C SER A 31 -5.22 22.98 -28.23
N LEU A 32 -5.32 22.46 -27.00
CA LEU A 32 -6.60 22.15 -26.36
C LEU A 32 -6.95 23.19 -25.31
N VAL A 33 -8.19 23.68 -25.33
CA VAL A 33 -8.72 24.45 -24.19
C VAL A 33 -8.83 23.48 -23.02
N TYR A 34 -8.23 23.82 -21.88
CA TYR A 34 -8.14 22.95 -20.71
C TYR A 34 -8.69 23.64 -19.47
N PHE A 35 -9.56 22.94 -18.75
CA PHE A 35 -10.09 23.36 -17.46
C PHE A 35 -9.64 22.36 -16.40
N ALA A 36 -8.63 22.72 -15.61
CA ALA A 36 -8.20 21.93 -14.46
C ALA A 36 -9.33 21.92 -13.43
N THR A 37 -9.86 20.75 -13.10
CA THR A 37 -10.94 20.62 -12.11
C THR A 37 -10.48 19.95 -10.84
N LEU A 38 -9.54 19.00 -10.95
CA LEU A 38 -9.13 18.17 -9.85
C LEU A 38 -7.61 18.00 -9.82
N LYS A 39 -7.07 17.89 -8.61
CA LYS A 39 -5.72 17.34 -8.41
C LYS A 39 -5.88 15.87 -8.07
N GLN A 40 -5.91 15.04 -9.10
CA GLN A 40 -6.03 13.59 -8.97
C GLN A 40 -4.65 12.95 -8.85
N GLY A 41 -4.56 11.98 -7.96
CA GLY A 41 -3.44 11.07 -7.89
C GLY A 41 -3.99 9.71 -7.55
N PHE A 42 -3.16 8.69 -7.72
CA PHE A 42 -3.53 7.34 -7.36
C PHE A 42 -3.42 7.19 -5.85
N SER A 43 -4.43 6.54 -5.28
CA SER A 43 -4.40 6.02 -3.93
C SER A 43 -4.55 4.51 -4.01
N PHE A 44 -4.29 3.84 -2.90
CA PHE A 44 -4.53 2.42 -2.83
C PHE A 44 -5.33 2.03 -1.59
N MET A 45 -6.01 0.90 -1.67
CA MET A 45 -6.64 0.27 -0.51
C MET A 45 -6.24 -1.21 -0.39
N THR A 46 -6.15 -1.68 0.84
CA THR A 46 -5.89 -3.09 1.17
C THR A 46 -6.47 -3.41 2.55
N CYS A 47 -6.84 -4.66 2.81
CA CYS A 47 -7.12 -5.13 4.16
C CYS A 47 -5.96 -5.94 4.76
N TYR A 48 -4.84 -6.06 4.04
CA TYR A 48 -3.65 -6.68 4.59
C TYR A 48 -3.06 -5.82 5.70
N SER A 49 -2.74 -6.46 6.81
CA SER A 49 -2.01 -5.85 7.92
C SER A 49 -0.89 -6.77 8.38
N ARG A 50 0.27 -6.19 8.68
CA ARG A 50 1.42 -6.96 9.18
C ARG A 50 1.19 -7.24 10.66
N LYS A 51 1.38 -8.50 11.04
CA LYS A 51 1.44 -8.89 12.45
C LYS A 51 2.88 -8.64 12.92
N GLU A 52 3.12 -7.48 13.53
CA GLU A 52 4.41 -7.21 14.14
C GLU A 52 4.39 -7.67 15.59
N LEU A 53 5.31 -8.57 15.93
CA LEU A 53 5.58 -8.94 17.32
C LEU A 53 6.31 -7.75 17.96
N SER A 54 5.52 -6.84 18.52
CA SER A 54 6.07 -5.72 19.28
C SER A 54 6.27 -6.15 20.72
N PHE A 55 7.52 -6.14 21.19
CA PHE A 55 7.82 -6.30 22.62
C PHE A 55 7.25 -5.16 23.48
N HIS A 56 6.79 -4.08 22.85
CA HIS A 56 6.04 -3.02 23.51
C HIS A 56 4.82 -3.56 24.28
N VAL A 57 4.20 -4.64 23.79
CA VAL A 57 3.07 -5.33 24.44
C VAL A 57 3.41 -5.82 25.86
N LEU A 58 4.69 -6.05 26.18
CA LEU A 58 5.13 -6.43 27.53
C LEU A 58 5.28 -5.23 28.48
N LEU A 59 5.41 -4.01 27.94
CA LEU A 59 5.56 -2.78 28.73
C LEU A 59 4.24 -2.02 28.88
N THR A 60 3.29 -2.23 27.96
CA THR A 60 1.93 -1.65 27.99
C THR A 60 0.99 -2.05 29.13
N PRO A 61 1.16 -3.16 29.87
CA PRO A 61 0.21 -3.53 30.92
C PRO A 61 0.05 -2.45 31.99
N PHE A 62 1.09 -1.64 32.22
CA PHE A 62 1.05 -0.50 33.14
C PHE A 62 1.38 0.79 32.42
N GLU A 63 0.64 1.85 32.74
CA GLU A 63 0.95 3.21 32.30
C GLU A 63 2.30 3.66 32.89
N VAL A 64 2.95 4.63 32.24
CA VAL A 64 4.30 5.10 32.61
C VAL A 64 4.31 5.64 34.04
N GLU A 65 3.20 6.21 34.49
CA GLU A 65 2.95 6.71 35.84
C GLU A 65 3.11 5.61 36.90
N VAL A 66 2.60 4.41 36.62
CA VAL A 66 2.68 3.26 37.55
C VAL A 66 4.14 2.80 37.66
N TRP A 67 4.89 2.79 36.56
CA TRP A 67 6.32 2.46 36.58
C TRP A 67 7.14 3.48 37.38
N ILE A 68 6.82 4.78 37.24
CA ILE A 68 7.45 5.84 38.03
C ILE A 68 7.16 5.66 39.51
N VAL A 69 5.90 5.43 39.88
CA VAL A 69 5.49 5.20 41.29
C VAL A 69 6.15 3.93 41.83
N PHE A 70 6.22 2.86 41.03
CA PHE A 70 6.89 1.62 41.41
C PHE A 70 8.38 1.84 41.68
N ALA A 71 9.09 2.51 40.77
CA ALA A 71 10.51 2.84 40.94
C ALA A 71 10.75 3.75 42.17
N ALA A 72 9.87 4.72 42.41
CA ALA A 72 9.92 5.57 43.59
C ALA A 72 9.69 4.76 44.87
N SER A 73 8.71 3.86 44.90
CA SER A 73 8.45 2.98 46.05
C SER A 73 9.65 2.06 46.35
N LEU A 74 10.31 1.57 45.30
CA LEU A 74 11.47 0.72 45.39
C LEU A 74 12.67 1.45 46.01
N THR A 75 12.91 2.71 45.61
CA THR A 75 13.97 3.54 46.20
C THR A 75 13.67 3.91 47.66
N VAL A 76 12.41 4.14 48.03
CA VAL A 76 12.01 4.40 49.42
C VAL A 76 12.24 3.18 50.31
N VAL A 77 11.77 1.98 49.90
CA VAL A 77 11.97 0.74 50.66
C VAL A 77 13.45 0.43 50.84
N MET A 78 14.23 0.60 49.76
CA MET A 78 15.69 0.51 49.78
C MET A 78 16.33 1.42 50.84
N ALA A 79 15.98 2.71 50.84
CA ALA A 79 16.54 3.68 51.78
C ALA A 79 16.18 3.35 53.24
N VAL A 80 14.92 2.94 53.50
CA VAL A 80 14.48 2.55 54.85
C VAL A 80 15.20 1.27 55.31
N LEU A 81 15.40 0.29 54.43
CA LEU A 81 16.17 -0.93 54.75
C LEU A 81 17.61 -0.59 55.12
N ILE A 82 18.28 0.25 54.33
CA ILE A 82 19.66 0.70 54.62
C ILE A 82 19.71 1.39 56.00
N MET A 83 18.75 2.27 56.30
CA MET A 83 18.69 2.95 57.59
C MET A 83 18.54 1.96 58.75
N ILE A 84 17.70 0.93 58.62
CA ILE A 84 17.53 -0.12 59.64
C ILE A 84 18.83 -0.90 59.82
N LEU A 85 19.47 -1.34 58.73
CA LEU A 85 20.71 -2.12 58.78
C LEU A 85 21.87 -1.34 59.42
N VAL A 86 22.02 -0.06 59.08
CA VAL A 86 23.07 0.80 59.64
C VAL A 86 22.80 1.14 61.11
N HIS A 87 21.58 1.59 61.45
CA HIS A 87 21.30 2.06 62.82
C HIS A 87 21.07 0.95 63.84
N LYS A 88 20.39 -0.15 63.46
CA LYS A 88 20.02 -1.21 64.41
C LYS A 88 21.04 -2.32 64.48
N LEU A 89 21.64 -2.68 63.34
CA LEU A 89 22.59 -3.80 63.25
C LEU A 89 24.05 -3.36 63.15
N LYS A 90 24.31 -2.04 63.10
CA LYS A 90 25.66 -1.45 63.03
C LYS A 90 26.49 -1.98 61.86
N TRP A 91 25.84 -2.35 60.75
CA TRP A 91 26.53 -2.75 59.55
C TRP A 91 27.29 -1.58 58.92
N ARG A 92 28.37 -1.88 58.20
CA ARG A 92 29.03 -0.89 57.36
C ARG A 92 28.07 -0.45 56.26
N CYS A 93 28.10 0.84 55.91
CA CYS A 93 27.18 1.41 54.93
C CYS A 93 27.18 0.65 53.60
N ILE A 94 28.36 0.27 53.10
CA ILE A 94 28.51 -0.46 51.84
C ILE A 94 27.82 -1.84 51.88
N ASP A 95 28.07 -2.61 52.94
CA ASP A 95 27.48 -3.94 53.10
C ASP A 95 25.94 -3.86 53.24
N ALA A 96 25.44 -2.82 53.92
CA ALA A 96 24.02 -2.55 54.05
C ALA A 96 23.36 -2.20 52.70
N VAL A 97 24.01 -1.38 51.86
CA VAL A 97 23.48 -1.04 50.52
C VAL A 97 23.42 -2.28 49.64
N LEU A 98 24.50 -3.05 49.56
CA LEU A 98 24.56 -4.27 48.74
C LEU A 98 23.49 -5.28 49.15
N PHE A 99 23.35 -5.51 50.46
CA PHE A 99 22.35 -6.44 50.97
C PHE A 99 20.93 -5.93 50.76
N ALA A 100 20.65 -4.66 51.00
CA ALA A 100 19.33 -4.08 50.75
C ALA A 100 18.95 -4.21 49.26
N GLN A 101 19.89 -3.94 48.35
CA GLN A 101 19.67 -4.06 46.90
C GLN A 101 19.34 -5.50 46.52
N LEU A 102 20.13 -6.45 47.04
CA LEU A 102 19.89 -7.87 46.82
C LEU A 102 18.50 -8.29 47.32
N VAL A 103 18.13 -7.91 48.55
CA VAL A 103 16.81 -8.22 49.14
C VAL A 103 15.70 -7.66 48.27
N VAL A 104 15.72 -6.36 47.94
CA VAL A 104 14.65 -5.72 47.18
C VAL A 104 14.54 -6.28 45.77
N VAL A 105 15.64 -6.42 45.04
CA VAL A 105 15.64 -7.01 43.69
C VAL A 105 15.12 -8.45 43.75
N SER A 106 15.57 -9.25 44.72
CA SER A 106 15.13 -10.64 44.88
C SER A 106 13.62 -10.74 45.15
N THR A 107 13.08 -9.84 45.98
CA THR A 107 11.64 -9.81 46.30
C THR A 107 10.80 -9.42 45.09
N VAL A 108 11.25 -8.48 44.26
CA VAL A 108 10.57 -8.09 43.01
C VAL A 108 10.50 -9.26 42.02
N PHE A 109 11.55 -10.09 41.97
CA PHE A 109 11.56 -11.32 41.17
C PHE A 109 10.90 -12.52 41.88
N GLU A 110 10.18 -12.29 42.98
CA GLU A 110 9.50 -13.31 43.79
C GLU A 110 10.41 -14.45 44.28
N LYS A 111 11.72 -14.17 44.39
CA LYS A 111 12.74 -15.10 44.89
C LYS A 111 13.33 -14.57 46.18
N PRO A 112 12.71 -14.80 47.35
CA PRO A 112 13.21 -14.26 48.60
C PRO A 112 14.64 -14.76 48.88
N THR A 113 15.54 -13.83 49.16
CA THR A 113 16.87 -14.15 49.69
C THR A 113 16.77 -14.68 51.11
N ASP A 114 17.65 -15.63 51.46
CA ASP A 114 17.70 -16.16 52.82
C ASP A 114 18.10 -15.05 53.80
N VAL A 115 17.25 -14.80 54.80
CA VAL A 115 17.42 -13.69 55.74
C VAL A 115 17.97 -14.24 57.05
N SER A 116 19.04 -13.62 57.57
CA SER A 116 19.60 -14.03 58.85
C SER A 116 18.55 -13.92 59.97
N SER A 117 18.58 -14.88 60.90
CA SER A 117 17.63 -14.96 62.01
C SER A 117 17.61 -13.70 62.90
N GLU A 118 18.72 -12.95 62.94
CA GLU A 118 18.81 -11.68 63.67
C GLU A 118 17.95 -10.58 63.03
N LEU A 119 17.98 -10.47 61.70
CA LEU A 119 17.20 -9.48 60.96
C LEU A 119 15.70 -9.80 61.02
N GLY A 120 15.35 -11.09 60.95
CA GLY A 120 13.98 -11.58 61.09
C GLY A 120 13.32 -11.31 62.45
N ARG A 121 14.10 -11.05 63.51
CA ARG A 121 13.55 -10.72 64.85
C ARG A 121 13.14 -9.25 65.00
N LEU A 122 13.61 -8.35 64.12
CA LEU A 122 13.29 -6.94 64.19
C LEU A 122 11.87 -6.68 63.68
N SER A 123 10.98 -6.20 64.55
CA SER A 123 9.58 -5.92 64.20
C SER A 123 9.45 -4.93 63.04
N GLN A 124 10.30 -3.89 63.02
CA GLN A 124 10.34 -2.88 61.96
C GLN A 124 10.63 -3.48 60.58
N PHE A 125 11.59 -4.41 60.52
CA PHE A 125 11.93 -5.12 59.28
C PHE A 125 10.78 -6.00 58.82
N ARG A 126 10.16 -6.77 59.73
CA ARG A 126 9.02 -7.63 59.40
C ARG A 126 7.81 -6.85 58.89
N ILE A 127 7.49 -5.71 59.50
CA ILE A 127 6.37 -4.87 59.07
C ILE A 127 6.65 -4.27 57.67
N LEU A 128 7.86 -3.72 57.46
CA LEU A 128 8.25 -3.14 56.17
C LEU A 128 8.20 -4.18 55.04
N LEU A 129 8.84 -5.34 55.24
CA LEU A 129 8.82 -6.41 54.25
C LEU A 129 7.45 -7.03 54.08
N GLY A 130 6.65 -7.16 55.14
CA GLY A 130 5.29 -7.67 55.06
C GLY A 130 4.41 -6.79 54.16
N ILE A 131 4.46 -5.47 54.35
CA ILE A 131 3.73 -4.51 53.50
C ILE A 131 4.28 -4.54 52.07
N TRP A 132 5.60 -4.56 51.90
CA TRP A 132 6.23 -4.61 50.58
C TRP A 132 5.88 -5.88 49.79
N MET A 133 5.90 -7.05 50.42
CA MET A 133 5.52 -8.31 49.78
C MET A 133 4.04 -8.35 49.39
N LEU A 134 3.14 -7.82 50.24
CA LEU A 134 1.72 -7.69 49.89
C LEU A 134 1.52 -6.77 48.68
N PHE A 135 2.24 -5.64 48.65
CA PHE A 135 2.21 -4.71 47.52
C PHE A 135 2.73 -5.34 46.23
N LEU A 136 3.87 -6.05 46.29
CA LEU A 136 4.43 -6.75 45.15
C LEU A 136 3.48 -7.82 44.61
N GLN A 137 2.84 -8.62 45.48
CA GLN A 137 1.89 -9.63 45.02
C GLN A 137 0.71 -9.02 44.25
N ILE A 138 0.20 -7.87 44.70
CA ILE A 138 -0.87 -7.15 44.01
C ILE A 138 -0.38 -6.64 42.65
N LEU A 139 0.82 -6.04 42.60
CA LEU A 139 1.41 -5.55 41.36
C LEU A 139 1.69 -6.68 40.37
N THR A 140 2.33 -7.77 40.78
CA THR A 140 2.63 -8.90 39.89
C THR A 140 1.35 -9.51 39.35
N ASN A 141 0.35 -9.76 40.21
CA ASN A 141 -0.92 -10.33 39.77
C ASN A 141 -1.68 -9.39 38.82
N GLY A 142 -1.66 -8.08 39.08
CA GLY A 142 -2.23 -7.07 38.18
C GLY A 142 -1.52 -7.03 36.83
N TYR A 143 -0.18 -7.00 36.85
CA TYR A 143 0.66 -7.03 35.65
C TYR A 143 0.40 -8.28 34.83
N LEU A 144 0.39 -9.47 35.45
CA LEU A 144 0.12 -10.74 34.77
C LEU A 144 -1.28 -10.77 34.18
N GLY A 145 -2.30 -10.32 34.90
CA GLY A 145 -3.68 -10.27 34.40
C GLY A 145 -3.83 -9.38 33.16
N LEU A 146 -3.23 -8.18 33.20
CA LEU A 146 -3.23 -7.26 32.07
C LEU A 146 -2.36 -7.76 30.90
N SER A 147 -1.20 -8.36 31.20
CA SER A 147 -0.31 -8.95 30.19
C SER A 147 -0.99 -10.11 29.47
N ILE A 148 -1.65 -11.03 30.18
CA ILE A 148 -2.40 -12.13 29.58
C ILE A 148 -3.50 -11.57 28.68
N THR A 149 -4.24 -10.57 29.16
CA THR A 149 -5.30 -9.92 28.37
C THR A 149 -4.72 -9.32 27.08
N SER A 150 -3.60 -8.60 27.19
CA SER A 150 -2.95 -7.94 26.06
C SER A 150 -2.35 -8.94 25.05
N ILE A 151 -1.74 -10.03 25.52
CA ILE A 151 -1.19 -11.09 24.68
C ILE A 151 -2.30 -11.94 24.04
N SER A 152 -3.46 -12.05 24.71
CA SER A 152 -4.63 -12.75 24.18
C SER A 152 -5.43 -11.91 23.18
N ALA A 153 -5.27 -10.59 23.20
CA ALA A 153 -5.86 -9.72 22.19
C ALA A 153 -5.21 -10.01 20.81
N PRO A 154 -5.98 -9.93 19.71
CA PRO A 154 -5.39 -10.06 18.39
C PRO A 154 -4.25 -9.06 18.24
N LEU A 155 -3.09 -9.52 17.74
CA LEU A 155 -1.89 -8.70 17.61
C LEU A 155 -2.26 -7.39 16.92
N GLU A 156 -1.76 -6.28 17.48
CA GLU A 156 -1.87 -4.98 16.85
C GLU A 156 -1.30 -5.09 15.44
N SER A 157 -2.18 -4.95 14.47
CA SER A 157 -1.83 -5.18 13.09
C SER A 157 -1.52 -3.85 12.43
N THR A 158 -0.27 -3.64 12.04
CA THR A 158 0.13 -2.41 11.35
C THR A 158 -0.39 -2.48 9.92
N SER A 159 -1.27 -1.54 9.57
CA SER A 159 -1.81 -1.44 8.22
C SER A 159 -0.77 -0.91 7.26
N VAL A 160 -0.82 -1.39 6.02
CA VAL A 160 0.03 -0.88 4.95
C VAL A 160 -0.60 0.40 4.38
N THR A 161 0.08 1.53 4.56
CA THR A 161 -0.44 2.86 4.18
C THR A 161 0.45 3.61 3.20
N ARG A 162 1.65 3.11 2.93
CA ARG A 162 2.61 3.76 2.03
C ARG A 162 2.99 2.89 0.84
N TYR A 163 3.25 3.53 -0.29
CA TYR A 163 3.60 2.85 -1.54
C TYR A 163 4.95 2.10 -1.48
N ASP A 164 5.90 2.59 -0.68
CA ASP A 164 7.19 1.94 -0.48
C ASP A 164 7.09 0.60 0.27
N GLN A 165 5.93 0.30 0.87
CA GLN A 165 5.67 -0.96 1.57
C GLN A 165 5.03 -2.02 0.67
N LEU A 166 4.60 -1.65 -0.55
CA LEU A 166 3.93 -2.54 -1.50
C LEU A 166 4.90 -3.45 -2.26
N ALA A 167 6.17 -3.07 -2.30
CA ALA A 167 7.19 -3.70 -3.08
C ALA A 167 8.48 -3.79 -2.26
N LYS A 168 9.18 -4.92 -2.38
CA LYS A 168 10.57 -5.01 -1.95
C LYS A 168 11.40 -4.04 -2.81
N PRO A 169 12.25 -3.19 -2.20
CA PRO A 169 13.11 -2.31 -2.97
C PRO A 169 14.04 -3.15 -3.85
N GLY A 170 14.04 -2.91 -5.16
CA GLY A 170 14.89 -3.66 -6.10
C GLY A 170 16.38 -3.28 -6.02
N CYS A 171 16.71 -2.21 -5.29
CA CYS A 171 18.09 -1.77 -5.05
C CYS A 171 18.28 -1.43 -3.57
N ASP A 172 19.46 -1.72 -3.04
CA ASP A 172 19.85 -1.34 -1.68
C ASP A 172 19.79 0.18 -1.46
N TRP A 173 19.57 0.58 -0.21
CA TRP A 173 19.52 1.99 0.16
C TRP A 173 20.83 2.71 -0.19
N GLY A 174 20.72 3.81 -0.94
CA GLY A 174 21.88 4.61 -1.36
C GLY A 174 22.62 4.07 -2.58
N ASN A 175 22.22 2.93 -3.16
CA ASN A 175 22.82 2.42 -4.39
C ASN A 175 22.23 3.11 -5.64
N THR A 176 22.60 4.39 -5.81
CA THR A 176 22.17 5.24 -6.93
C THR A 176 22.45 4.62 -8.30
N LYS A 177 23.62 3.96 -8.44
CA LYS A 177 24.03 3.32 -9.69
C LYS A 177 23.05 2.22 -10.12
N CYS A 178 22.58 1.40 -9.17
CA CYS A 178 21.57 0.37 -9.42
C CYS A 178 20.28 0.96 -10.01
N TYR A 179 19.77 2.06 -9.44
CA TYR A 179 18.55 2.71 -9.97
C TYR A 179 18.76 3.26 -11.39
N ILE A 180 19.92 3.86 -11.67
CA ILE A 180 20.25 4.38 -13.00
C ILE A 180 20.36 3.26 -14.03
N ASP A 181 21.02 2.15 -13.68
CA ASP A 181 21.16 1.01 -14.58
C ASP A 181 19.80 0.36 -14.88
N ARG A 182 18.91 0.28 -13.88
CA ARG A 182 17.52 -0.16 -14.07
C ARG A 182 16.72 0.79 -14.96
N LEU A 183 16.86 2.10 -14.75
CA LEU A 183 16.19 3.12 -15.55
C LEU A 183 16.64 3.07 -17.02
N ARG A 184 17.93 2.87 -17.29
CA ARG A 184 18.46 2.66 -18.66
C ARG A 184 17.92 1.39 -19.31
N GLY A 185 17.68 0.34 -18.52
CA GLY A 185 17.11 -0.91 -18.98
C GLY A 185 15.60 -0.90 -19.18
N LEU A 186 14.90 0.13 -18.67
CA LEU A 186 13.44 0.17 -18.64
C LEU A 186 12.83 0.16 -20.04
N ASP A 187 13.27 1.02 -20.95
CA ASP A 187 12.73 1.08 -22.31
C ASP A 187 12.83 -0.26 -23.03
N ARG A 188 14.01 -0.89 -22.95
CA ARG A 188 14.23 -2.22 -23.52
C ARG A 188 13.32 -3.27 -22.89
N TYR A 189 13.11 -3.20 -21.59
CA TYR A 189 12.22 -4.13 -20.89
C TYR A 189 10.76 -3.94 -21.33
N LEU A 190 10.30 -2.69 -21.44
CA LEU A 190 8.97 -2.33 -21.90
C LEU A 190 8.74 -2.79 -23.34
N ASP A 191 9.72 -2.65 -24.23
CA ASP A 191 9.64 -3.14 -25.61
C ASP A 191 9.46 -4.67 -25.64
N ILE A 192 10.21 -5.41 -24.83
CA ILE A 192 10.09 -6.88 -24.76
C ILE A 192 8.72 -7.28 -24.20
N LEU A 193 8.24 -6.59 -23.18
CA LEU A 193 6.91 -6.79 -22.64
C LEU A 193 5.83 -6.52 -23.68
N TYR A 194 5.93 -5.39 -24.39
CA TYR A 194 4.98 -5.01 -25.44
C TYR A 194 4.93 -6.08 -26.53
N ASN A 195 6.09 -6.55 -27.00
CA ASN A 195 6.17 -7.64 -27.96
C ASN A 195 5.49 -8.93 -27.44
N HIS A 196 5.66 -9.26 -26.16
CA HIS A 196 4.99 -10.42 -25.57
C HIS A 196 3.46 -10.24 -25.51
N VAL A 197 2.99 -9.08 -25.05
CA VAL A 197 1.56 -8.74 -25.03
C VAL A 197 0.97 -8.78 -26.44
N GLU A 198 1.70 -8.26 -27.43
CA GLU A 198 1.27 -8.26 -28.83
C GLU A 198 1.10 -9.67 -29.37
N VAL A 199 2.05 -10.58 -29.10
CA VAL A 199 1.92 -12.01 -29.46
C VAL A 199 0.66 -12.61 -28.86
N LEU A 200 0.40 -12.37 -27.57
CA LEU A 200 -0.78 -12.90 -26.88
C LEU A 200 -2.08 -12.31 -27.43
N TRP A 201 -2.08 -11.01 -27.69
CA TRP A 201 -3.19 -10.29 -28.28
C TRP A 201 -3.55 -10.81 -29.67
N GLN A 202 -2.55 -10.94 -30.55
CA GLN A 202 -2.71 -11.47 -31.90
C GLN A 202 -3.32 -12.88 -31.88
N ARG A 203 -2.81 -13.76 -31.00
CA ARG A 203 -3.32 -15.13 -30.82
C ARG A 203 -4.74 -15.19 -30.27
N SER A 204 -5.15 -14.20 -29.49
CA SER A 204 -6.54 -14.10 -29.03
C SER A 204 -7.52 -13.83 -30.17
N GLN A 205 -7.04 -13.31 -31.31
CA GLN A 205 -7.87 -12.96 -32.47
C GLN A 205 -7.86 -14.02 -33.57
N LYS A 206 -6.70 -14.58 -33.88
CA LYS A 206 -6.47 -15.55 -34.97
C LYS A 206 -5.43 -16.58 -34.56
N ASP A 207 -5.40 -17.71 -35.27
CA ASP A 207 -4.45 -18.78 -35.01
C ASP A 207 -3.01 -18.43 -35.48
N ASP A 208 -2.05 -19.26 -35.04
CA ASP A 208 -0.62 -19.05 -35.32
C ASP A 208 -0.32 -19.14 -36.82
N ALA A 209 -1.08 -19.96 -37.56
CA ALA A 209 -0.92 -20.13 -39.01
C ALA A 209 -1.27 -18.85 -39.78
N HIS A 210 -2.34 -18.15 -39.37
CA HIS A 210 -2.71 -16.88 -39.96
C HIS A 210 -1.61 -15.83 -39.81
N TRP A 211 -1.12 -15.62 -38.60
CA TRP A 211 -0.08 -14.61 -38.34
C TRP A 211 1.25 -14.97 -38.99
N ALA A 212 1.65 -16.25 -38.97
CA ALA A 212 2.83 -16.71 -39.69
C ALA A 212 2.77 -16.35 -41.19
N ALA A 213 1.62 -16.50 -41.84
CA ALA A 213 1.44 -16.11 -43.24
C ALA A 213 1.48 -14.58 -43.45
N VAL A 214 0.88 -13.80 -42.54
CA VAL A 214 0.88 -12.33 -42.61
C VAL A 214 2.31 -11.79 -42.60
N TYR A 215 3.17 -12.21 -41.66
CA TYR A 215 4.53 -11.69 -41.59
C TYR A 215 5.47 -12.28 -42.63
N ALA A 216 5.24 -13.52 -43.09
CA ALA A 216 5.95 -14.05 -44.24
C ALA A 216 5.77 -13.16 -45.49
N ASN A 217 4.59 -12.57 -45.67
CA ASN A 217 4.35 -11.60 -46.74
C ASN A 217 5.10 -10.27 -46.54
N TYR A 218 5.43 -9.89 -45.30
CA TYR A 218 6.25 -8.73 -44.98
C TYR A 218 7.76 -9.03 -44.97
N GLY A 219 8.17 -10.29 -45.16
CA GLY A 219 9.57 -10.70 -45.11
C GLY A 219 10.17 -10.72 -43.70
N ASP A 220 9.33 -10.72 -42.67
CA ASP A 220 9.76 -10.71 -41.27
C ASP A 220 9.64 -12.12 -40.65
N THR A 221 10.63 -12.51 -39.86
CA THR A 221 10.69 -13.77 -39.12
C THR A 221 10.37 -13.53 -37.65
N PHE A 222 9.28 -12.82 -37.37
CA PHE A 222 8.86 -12.53 -36.00
C PHE A 222 8.60 -13.84 -35.23
N THR A 223 9.14 -13.96 -34.01
CA THR A 223 9.06 -15.19 -33.23
C THR A 223 7.76 -15.23 -32.42
N TYR A 224 6.75 -15.96 -32.91
CA TYR A 224 5.46 -16.16 -32.22
C TYR A 224 5.48 -17.12 -31.04
N ASP A 225 6.66 -17.63 -30.69
CA ASP A 225 6.76 -18.55 -29.59
C ASP A 225 6.51 -17.78 -28.27
N ARG A 226 5.31 -18.00 -27.72
CA ARG A 226 4.89 -17.45 -26.42
C ARG A 226 5.90 -17.79 -25.34
N ASN A 227 6.44 -19.01 -25.33
CA ASN A 227 7.36 -19.42 -24.30
C ASN A 227 8.69 -18.67 -24.44
N ARG A 228 9.14 -18.45 -25.68
CA ARG A 228 10.36 -17.67 -25.96
C ARG A 228 10.21 -16.19 -25.60
N THR A 229 9.08 -15.56 -25.94
CA THR A 229 8.82 -14.16 -25.57
C THR A 229 8.62 -14.00 -24.06
N LEU A 230 7.93 -14.95 -23.42
CA LEU A 230 7.82 -15.01 -21.95
C LEU A 230 9.18 -15.18 -21.28
N GLU A 231 10.03 -16.06 -21.81
CA GLU A 231 11.39 -16.27 -21.30
C GLU A 231 12.25 -15.01 -21.49
N ALA A 232 12.07 -14.27 -22.59
CA ALA A 232 12.72 -12.98 -22.80
C ALA A 232 12.28 -11.95 -21.74
N VAL A 233 10.97 -11.86 -21.44
CA VAL A 233 10.45 -11.02 -20.35
C VAL A 233 11.02 -11.44 -19.01
N ARG A 234 11.08 -12.75 -18.70
CA ARG A 234 11.68 -13.28 -17.47
C ARG A 234 13.14 -12.95 -17.32
N ASN A 235 13.91 -13.06 -18.40
CA ASN A 235 15.36 -12.84 -18.39
C ASN A 235 15.73 -11.36 -18.35
N GLN A 236 14.83 -10.48 -18.76
CA GLN A 236 15.03 -9.02 -18.79
C GLN A 236 14.23 -8.29 -17.71
N SER A 237 13.51 -9.05 -16.88
CA SER A 237 12.82 -8.54 -15.71
C SER A 237 13.79 -7.78 -14.82
N ILE A 238 13.35 -6.59 -14.44
CA ILE A 238 14.12 -5.68 -13.63
C ILE A 238 14.29 -6.25 -12.20
N ARG A 239 13.28 -6.98 -11.70
CA ARG A 239 13.38 -7.79 -10.49
C ARG A 239 12.37 -8.94 -10.48
N LYS A 240 12.73 -10.07 -9.87
CA LYS A 240 11.77 -11.17 -9.65
C LYS A 240 10.74 -10.77 -8.58
N PHE A 241 9.48 -11.13 -8.82
CA PHE A 241 8.40 -11.00 -7.85
C PHE A 241 8.57 -12.01 -6.70
N ASP A 242 8.47 -11.51 -5.47
CA ASP A 242 8.51 -12.31 -4.26
C ASP A 242 7.12 -12.35 -3.61
N ALA A 243 6.39 -13.47 -3.79
CA ALA A 243 5.04 -13.64 -3.26
C ALA A 243 4.94 -13.48 -1.73
N LYS A 244 6.05 -13.57 -0.98
CA LYS A 244 6.06 -13.39 0.48
C LYS A 244 6.26 -11.95 0.92
N GLU A 245 6.85 -11.11 0.07
CA GLU A 245 7.23 -9.73 0.42
C GLU A 245 6.47 -8.69 -0.40
N ASP A 246 6.18 -8.99 -1.66
CA ASP A 246 5.53 -8.10 -2.62
C ASP A 246 4.00 -8.20 -2.59
N PHE A 247 3.37 -7.12 -3.03
CA PHE A 247 1.93 -7.07 -3.23
C PHE A 247 1.56 -7.30 -4.69
N VAL A 248 0.43 -7.97 -4.88
CA VAL A 248 -0.34 -7.97 -6.12
C VAL A 248 -1.05 -6.63 -6.20
N LEU A 249 -0.79 -5.88 -7.27
CA LEU A 249 -1.41 -4.60 -7.53
C LEU A 249 -2.55 -4.80 -8.52
N LEU A 250 -3.76 -4.37 -8.15
CA LEU A 250 -4.95 -4.43 -8.98
C LEU A 250 -5.32 -3.00 -9.43
N PRO A 251 -4.70 -2.49 -10.49
CA PRO A 251 -4.96 -1.15 -10.99
C PRO A 251 -6.22 -1.06 -11.88
N TYR A 252 -7.27 -1.81 -11.56
CA TYR A 252 -8.42 -2.02 -12.45
C TYR A 252 -9.74 -1.59 -11.76
N PRO A 253 -10.57 -0.74 -12.40
CA PRO A 253 -11.84 -0.33 -11.81
C PRO A 253 -12.78 -1.52 -11.64
N VAL A 254 -13.36 -1.70 -10.45
CA VAL A 254 -14.11 -2.92 -10.12
C VAL A 254 -15.44 -3.03 -10.88
N GLU A 255 -15.98 -1.93 -11.40
CA GLU A 255 -17.35 -1.88 -11.93
C GLU A 255 -17.45 -1.82 -13.45
N GLU A 256 -16.35 -1.52 -14.14
CA GLU A 256 -16.39 -1.54 -15.59
C GLU A 256 -16.53 -2.99 -16.05
N ASN A 257 -17.49 -3.23 -16.95
CA ASN A 257 -17.58 -4.48 -17.73
C ASN A 257 -16.35 -4.54 -18.64
N MET A 258 -15.19 -4.80 -18.05
CA MET A 258 -13.95 -4.99 -18.75
C MET A 258 -14.06 -6.32 -19.48
N THR A 259 -14.36 -6.24 -20.77
CA THR A 259 -13.99 -7.35 -21.65
C THR A 259 -12.47 -7.51 -21.54
N ILE A 260 -11.96 -8.74 -21.63
CA ILE A 260 -10.50 -9.03 -21.66
C ILE A 260 -9.76 -8.13 -22.68
N LYS A 261 -10.48 -7.66 -23.70
CA LYS A 261 -10.02 -6.74 -24.74
C LYS A 261 -9.81 -5.29 -24.30
N MET A 262 -10.42 -4.87 -23.19
CA MET A 262 -10.31 -3.51 -22.62
C MET A 262 -9.33 -3.45 -21.45
N VAL A 263 -8.94 -4.60 -20.87
CA VAL A 263 -8.01 -4.67 -19.73
C VAL A 263 -6.60 -4.13 -20.08
N THR A 264 -6.32 -3.90 -21.36
CA THR A 264 -5.05 -3.33 -21.85
C THR A 264 -4.86 -1.85 -21.53
N ASP A 265 -5.93 -1.06 -21.42
CA ASP A 265 -5.81 0.37 -21.11
C ASP A 265 -5.87 0.59 -19.60
N ASN A 266 -4.75 0.27 -18.95
CA ASN A 266 -4.58 0.55 -17.54
C ASN A 266 -4.10 1.99 -17.33
N ASN A 267 -4.99 2.89 -16.90
CA ASN A 267 -4.66 4.31 -16.70
C ASN A 267 -3.47 4.49 -15.75
N PHE A 268 -3.45 3.75 -14.63
CA PHE A 268 -2.34 3.79 -13.67
C PHE A 268 -1.01 3.48 -14.35
N TYR A 269 -0.90 2.33 -15.02
CA TYR A 269 0.32 1.92 -15.72
C TYR A 269 0.76 2.93 -16.78
N GLN A 270 -0.18 3.44 -17.59
CA GLN A 270 0.12 4.45 -18.60
C GLN A 270 0.67 5.74 -18.00
N VAL A 271 0.06 6.24 -16.92
CA VAL A 271 0.50 7.45 -16.23
C VAL A 271 1.86 7.23 -15.58
N VAL A 272 2.08 6.08 -14.94
CA VAL A 272 3.38 5.82 -14.30
C VAL A 272 4.48 5.67 -15.35
N ASN A 273 4.21 4.93 -16.44
CA ASN A 273 5.15 4.77 -17.55
C ASN A 273 5.50 6.13 -18.19
N TYR A 274 4.49 6.96 -18.46
CA TYR A 274 4.71 8.31 -18.97
C TYR A 274 5.55 9.16 -18.00
N HIS A 275 5.20 9.14 -16.72
CA HIS A 275 5.93 9.86 -15.68
C HIS A 275 7.39 9.41 -15.60
N LEU A 276 7.64 8.10 -15.67
CA LEU A 276 8.99 7.54 -15.67
C LEU A 276 9.78 7.87 -16.93
N ASN A 277 9.16 7.92 -18.11
CA ASN A 277 9.87 8.26 -19.34
C ASN A 277 10.30 9.74 -19.34
N VAL A 278 9.38 10.63 -18.95
CA VAL A 278 9.64 12.07 -18.83
C VAL A 278 10.68 12.33 -17.73
N MET A 279 10.48 11.77 -16.55
CA MET A 279 11.40 11.98 -15.44
C MET A 279 12.72 11.26 -15.65
N GLY A 280 12.70 10.07 -16.23
CA GLY A 280 13.85 9.23 -16.46
C GLY A 280 14.87 9.91 -17.35
N SER A 281 14.40 10.50 -18.46
CA SER A 281 15.23 11.33 -19.34
C SER A 281 15.91 12.48 -18.58
N ASN A 282 15.15 13.19 -17.75
CA ASN A 282 15.67 14.29 -16.93
C ASN A 282 16.67 13.83 -15.85
N ILE A 283 16.43 12.66 -15.23
CA ILE A 283 17.32 12.08 -14.22
C ILE A 283 18.62 11.63 -14.87
N LEU A 284 18.56 10.93 -16.00
CA LEU A 284 19.72 10.44 -16.73
C LEU A 284 20.61 11.59 -17.18
N GLU A 285 20.02 12.64 -17.77
CA GLU A 285 20.75 13.83 -18.20
C GLU A 285 21.45 14.53 -17.01
N LYS A 286 20.76 14.67 -15.87
CA LYS A 286 21.35 15.27 -14.66
C LYS A 286 22.45 14.40 -14.07
N PHE A 287 22.26 13.09 -14.04
CA PHE A 287 23.23 12.14 -13.51
C PHE A 287 24.54 12.16 -14.32
N GLU A 288 24.43 12.21 -15.64
CA GLU A 288 25.59 12.30 -16.55
C GLU A 288 26.37 13.61 -16.36
N LYS A 289 25.68 14.72 -16.05
CA LYS A 289 26.31 16.03 -15.78
C LYS A 289 26.91 16.15 -14.38
N SER A 290 26.25 15.61 -13.35
CA SER A 290 26.65 15.81 -11.94
C SER A 290 27.62 14.77 -11.41
N GLY A 291 27.76 13.62 -12.08
CA GLY A 291 28.80 12.64 -11.79
C GLY A 291 28.72 11.99 -10.41
N ASN A 292 27.51 11.79 -9.86
CA ASN A 292 27.10 10.65 -8.98
C ASN A 292 25.99 10.99 -7.96
N ALA A 293 25.68 12.25 -7.71
CA ALA A 293 24.66 12.62 -6.71
C ALA A 293 23.29 12.87 -7.37
N ILE A 294 22.33 11.99 -7.07
CA ILE A 294 20.90 12.22 -7.35
C ILE A 294 20.30 12.94 -6.13
N ALA A 295 19.55 14.00 -6.38
CA ALA A 295 18.84 14.70 -5.31
C ALA A 295 17.77 13.79 -4.67
N ASN A 296 17.62 13.87 -3.35
CA ASN A 296 16.70 13.00 -2.59
C ASN A 296 15.25 13.03 -3.09
N ASN A 297 14.82 14.12 -3.72
CA ASN A 297 13.48 14.24 -4.30
C ASN A 297 13.24 13.24 -5.45
N PHE A 298 14.25 12.86 -6.22
CA PHE A 298 14.12 11.86 -7.28
C PHE A 298 14.07 10.43 -6.75
N MET A 299 14.56 10.18 -5.52
CA MET A 299 14.55 8.84 -4.95
C MET A 299 13.14 8.31 -4.72
N ALA A 300 12.18 9.19 -4.37
CA ALA A 300 10.78 8.80 -4.24
C ALA A 300 10.20 8.30 -5.58
N SER A 301 10.53 8.99 -6.68
CA SER A 301 10.08 8.60 -8.02
C SER A 301 10.80 7.37 -8.56
N LEU A 302 12.10 7.22 -8.27
CA LEU A 302 12.85 6.02 -8.64
C LEU A 302 12.33 4.77 -7.92
N ARG A 303 11.75 4.89 -6.71
CA ARG A 303 11.06 3.78 -6.04
C ARG A 303 9.77 3.36 -6.75
N LEU A 304 9.15 4.23 -7.55
CA LEU A 304 7.99 3.83 -8.34
C LEU A 304 8.37 2.78 -9.40
N LEU A 305 9.64 2.69 -9.82
CA LEU A 305 10.13 1.60 -10.67
C LEU A 305 9.85 0.21 -10.06
N ASP A 306 9.82 0.10 -8.73
CA ASP A 306 9.57 -1.17 -8.04
C ASP A 306 8.10 -1.60 -8.12
N LEU A 307 7.18 -0.68 -8.44
CA LEU A 307 5.73 -0.93 -8.53
C LEU A 307 5.25 -1.21 -9.95
N ILE A 308 5.99 -0.76 -10.97
CA ILE A 308 5.58 -0.82 -12.38
C ILE A 308 6.00 -2.13 -13.02
N ASP A 309 6.87 -2.90 -12.37
CA ASP A 309 7.27 -4.17 -12.91
C ASP A 309 6.00 -5.02 -13.13
N PRO A 310 5.68 -5.43 -14.38
CA PRO A 310 4.44 -6.13 -14.70
C PRO A 310 4.21 -7.39 -13.88
N TRP A 311 5.26 -7.93 -13.25
CA TRP A 311 5.13 -9.02 -12.30
C TRP A 311 4.24 -8.70 -11.10
N HIS A 312 4.01 -7.43 -10.77
CA HIS A 312 3.10 -6.98 -9.72
C HIS A 312 1.65 -6.90 -10.19
N ILE A 313 1.42 -6.73 -11.49
CA ILE A 313 0.12 -6.38 -12.05
C ILE A 313 -0.38 -7.60 -12.85
N PRO A 314 -1.28 -8.42 -12.29
CA PRO A 314 -1.82 -9.56 -13.00
C PRO A 314 -2.59 -9.04 -14.21
N HIS A 315 -2.14 -9.42 -15.40
CA HIS A 315 -2.77 -9.01 -16.64
C HIS A 315 -3.32 -10.26 -17.36
N PRO A 316 -4.62 -10.30 -17.71
CA PRO A 316 -5.23 -11.49 -18.32
C PRO A 316 -4.52 -11.95 -19.60
N LEU A 317 -3.99 -11.01 -20.38
CA LEU A 317 -3.22 -11.34 -21.58
C LEU A 317 -1.82 -11.90 -21.28
N LEU A 318 -1.12 -11.44 -20.22
CA LEU A 318 0.28 -11.82 -19.93
C LEU A 318 0.40 -13.28 -19.45
N GLY A 319 -0.72 -13.90 -19.09
CA GLY A 319 -0.77 -15.25 -18.56
C GLY A 319 -0.14 -15.38 -17.17
N ASN A 320 0.17 -16.61 -16.76
CA ASN A 320 0.80 -16.88 -15.47
C ASN A 320 2.27 -16.44 -15.47
N LEU A 321 2.52 -15.13 -15.39
CA LEU A 321 3.87 -14.63 -15.22
C LEU A 321 4.42 -15.15 -13.89
N SER A 322 3.76 -14.82 -12.78
CA SER A 322 4.07 -15.20 -11.40
C SER A 322 3.20 -16.36 -10.91
N ASP A 323 3.45 -16.89 -9.71
CA ASP A 323 2.54 -17.83 -9.02
C ASP A 323 1.24 -17.15 -8.53
N MET A 324 0.87 -16.02 -9.13
CA MET A 324 -0.33 -15.27 -8.76
C MET A 324 -1.57 -16.04 -9.18
N LYS A 325 -2.59 -15.98 -8.31
CA LYS A 325 -3.92 -16.53 -8.59
C LYS A 325 -4.48 -15.79 -9.80
N TYR A 326 -4.86 -16.55 -10.83
CA TYR A 326 -5.37 -16.03 -12.10
C TYR A 326 -6.61 -15.16 -11.86
N ILE A 327 -6.68 -14.02 -12.54
CA ILE A 327 -7.94 -13.34 -12.79
C ILE A 327 -8.52 -14.04 -14.03
N GLU A 328 -9.52 -14.90 -13.83
CA GLU A 328 -10.25 -15.55 -14.91
C GLU A 328 -11.21 -14.54 -15.60
N ASN A 329 -12.02 -15.03 -16.54
CA ASN A 329 -12.82 -14.20 -17.46
C ASN A 329 -13.82 -13.25 -16.79
N GLU A 330 -14.04 -13.35 -15.47
CA GLU A 330 -14.91 -12.46 -14.68
C GLU A 330 -14.12 -11.56 -13.72
N CYS A 331 -13.35 -10.63 -14.30
CA CYS A 331 -12.45 -9.69 -13.62
C CYS A 331 -13.01 -9.08 -12.32
N ILE A 332 -14.31 -8.75 -12.29
CA ILE A 332 -14.99 -8.14 -11.13
C ILE A 332 -15.02 -9.09 -9.91
N GLU A 333 -15.45 -10.34 -10.12
CA GLU A 333 -15.58 -11.32 -9.03
C GLU A 333 -14.20 -11.65 -8.46
N ASP A 334 -13.21 -11.81 -9.32
CA ASP A 334 -11.85 -12.15 -8.92
C ASP A 334 -11.18 -11.02 -8.15
N ILE A 335 -11.36 -9.75 -8.56
CA ILE A 335 -10.82 -8.59 -7.83
C ILE A 335 -11.45 -8.49 -6.45
N GLU A 336 -12.79 -8.49 -6.36
CA GLU A 336 -13.48 -8.36 -5.08
C GLU A 336 -13.13 -9.51 -4.14
N HIS A 337 -13.10 -10.74 -4.66
CA HIS A 337 -12.70 -11.92 -3.90
C HIS A 337 -11.24 -11.89 -3.46
N ALA A 338 -10.31 -11.45 -4.31
CA ALA A 338 -8.90 -11.31 -3.96
C ALA A 338 -8.66 -10.27 -2.87
N LEU A 339 -9.43 -9.18 -2.87
CA LEU A 339 -9.39 -8.17 -1.82
C LEU A 339 -9.97 -8.69 -0.50
N VAL A 340 -11.11 -9.37 -0.53
CA VAL A 340 -11.79 -9.91 0.67
C VAL A 340 -10.99 -11.04 1.33
N GLN A 341 -10.12 -11.73 0.60
CA GLN A 341 -9.19 -12.73 1.18
C GLN A 341 -8.14 -12.11 2.11
N CYS A 342 -7.93 -10.79 2.08
CA CYS A 342 -6.91 -10.08 2.86
C CYS A 342 -5.50 -10.65 2.74
N GLY A 343 -5.19 -11.18 1.55
CA GLY A 343 -3.82 -11.49 1.15
C GLY A 343 -3.04 -10.21 0.85
N ARG A 344 -1.80 -10.36 0.36
CA ARG A 344 -0.96 -9.26 -0.12
C ARG A 344 -1.48 -8.74 -1.46
N THR A 345 -2.69 -8.21 -1.46
CA THR A 345 -3.38 -7.68 -2.62
C THR A 345 -3.83 -6.26 -2.31
N VAL A 346 -3.63 -5.36 -3.27
CA VAL A 346 -3.92 -3.94 -3.14
C VAL A 346 -4.68 -3.49 -4.37
N LEU A 347 -5.80 -2.81 -4.17
CA LEU A 347 -6.52 -2.11 -5.24
C LEU A 347 -5.91 -0.72 -5.39
N ILE A 348 -5.50 -0.35 -6.61
CA ILE A 348 -4.96 0.98 -6.92
C ILE A 348 -5.91 1.66 -7.90
N LEU A 349 -6.47 2.80 -7.54
CA LEU A 349 -7.36 3.58 -8.41
C LEU A 349 -7.10 5.06 -8.19
N ASP A 350 -7.78 5.90 -8.96
CA ASP A 350 -7.83 7.32 -8.67
C ASP A 350 -8.38 7.54 -7.26
N ASN A 351 -7.86 8.54 -6.56
CA ASN A 351 -8.19 8.76 -5.15
C ASN A 351 -9.71 8.83 -4.88
N VAL A 352 -10.46 9.45 -5.80
CA VAL A 352 -11.92 9.57 -5.69
C VAL A 352 -12.60 8.20 -5.80
N GLU A 353 -12.13 7.36 -6.72
CA GLU A 353 -12.63 5.99 -6.88
C GLU A 353 -12.30 5.12 -5.67
N ILE A 354 -11.09 5.25 -5.10
CA ILE A 354 -10.73 4.57 -3.85
C ILE A 354 -11.66 4.98 -2.71
N ASP A 355 -12.06 6.25 -2.61
CA ASP A 355 -13.00 6.68 -1.58
C ASP A 355 -14.38 6.01 -1.74
N TRP A 356 -14.87 5.91 -2.97
CA TRP A 356 -16.11 5.17 -3.27
C TRP A 356 -16.00 3.68 -2.94
N GLU A 357 -14.89 3.05 -3.32
CA GLU A 357 -14.63 1.64 -3.03
C GLU A 357 -14.51 1.39 -1.51
N MET A 358 -13.84 2.28 -0.78
CA MET A 358 -13.74 2.19 0.68
C MET A 358 -15.12 2.23 1.35
N ASP A 359 -16.01 3.13 0.94
CA ASP A 359 -17.37 3.21 1.48
C ASP A 359 -18.20 1.99 1.11
N TYR A 360 -18.02 1.47 -0.11
CA TYR A 360 -18.64 0.25 -0.56
C TYR A 360 -18.22 -0.96 0.29
N PHE A 361 -16.91 -1.18 0.46
CA PHE A 361 -16.38 -2.31 1.22
C PHE A 361 -16.70 -2.21 2.71
N LYS A 362 -16.68 -1.02 3.32
CA LYS A 362 -17.14 -0.82 4.70
C LYS A 362 -18.60 -1.22 4.89
N THR A 363 -19.45 -0.86 3.92
CA THR A 363 -20.89 -1.16 3.99
C THR A 363 -21.17 -2.65 3.79
N ASN A 364 -20.42 -3.31 2.90
CA ASN A 364 -20.70 -4.69 2.50
C ASN A 364 -19.89 -5.75 3.25
N TYR A 365 -18.73 -5.39 3.78
CA TYR A 365 -17.80 -6.28 4.49
C TYR A 365 -17.39 -5.66 5.84
N PRO A 366 -18.33 -5.35 6.76
CA PRO A 366 -18.03 -4.62 7.99
C PRO A 366 -17.10 -5.38 8.97
N TRP A 367 -16.92 -6.69 8.79
CA TRP A 367 -15.98 -7.50 9.57
C TRP A 367 -14.53 -7.44 9.06
N ILE A 368 -14.30 -6.81 7.90
CA ILE A 368 -12.97 -6.62 7.31
C ILE A 368 -12.58 -5.15 7.44
N LYS A 369 -11.44 -4.89 8.06
CA LYS A 369 -10.89 -3.54 8.17
C LYS A 369 -10.03 -3.25 6.95
N PHE A 370 -10.56 -2.46 6.03
CA PHE A 370 -9.79 -1.91 4.92
C PHE A 370 -9.06 -0.64 5.34
N CYS A 371 -7.85 -0.47 4.81
CA CYS A 371 -7.00 0.69 5.01
C CYS A 371 -6.72 1.34 3.67
N LYS A 372 -6.72 2.68 3.65
CA LYS A 372 -6.38 3.51 2.51
C LYS A 372 -4.95 4.03 2.68
N SER A 373 -4.27 4.28 1.58
CA SER A 373 -2.96 4.94 1.58
C SER A 373 -3.02 6.33 2.20
N GLU A 374 -1.98 6.69 2.96
CA GLU A 374 -1.83 8.03 3.55
C GLU A 374 -1.52 9.07 2.46
N ASP A 375 -0.65 8.69 1.53
CA ASP A 375 -0.21 9.54 0.43
C ASP A 375 -0.86 9.15 -0.89
N LYS A 376 -0.93 10.12 -1.80
CA LYS A 376 -1.29 9.94 -3.20
C LYS A 376 -0.01 9.97 -4.04
N ILE A 377 0.14 9.05 -4.99
CA ILE A 377 1.24 9.11 -5.96
C ILE A 377 0.78 9.75 -7.26
N LEU A 378 1.73 10.31 -8.00
CA LEU A 378 1.49 10.88 -9.33
C LEU A 378 0.34 11.90 -9.30
N SER A 379 0.35 12.78 -8.29
CA SER A 379 -0.65 13.83 -8.17
C SER A 379 -0.48 14.83 -9.31
N LEU A 380 -1.29 14.66 -10.35
CA LEU A 380 -1.34 15.48 -11.54
C LEU A 380 -2.64 16.29 -11.52
N GLU A 381 -2.61 17.47 -12.15
CA GLU A 381 -3.85 18.17 -12.43
C GLU A 381 -4.56 17.45 -13.57
N SER A 382 -5.79 17.02 -13.29
CA SER A 382 -6.71 16.46 -14.26
C SER A 382 -7.91 17.37 -14.45
N GLY A 383 -8.56 17.23 -15.60
CA GLY A 383 -9.75 18.00 -15.89
C GLY A 383 -10.22 17.81 -17.31
N TRP A 384 -10.84 18.85 -17.84
CA TRP A 384 -11.59 18.77 -19.09
C TRP A 384 -10.79 19.40 -20.21
N SER A 385 -10.56 18.64 -21.27
CA SER A 385 -9.90 19.14 -22.48
C SER A 385 -10.85 19.14 -23.67
N PHE A 386 -10.77 20.21 -24.46
CA PHE A 386 -11.62 20.42 -25.62
C PHE A 386 -10.74 20.50 -26.86
N ARG A 387 -10.92 19.54 -27.79
CA ARG A 387 -10.36 19.59 -29.14
C ARG A 387 -11.41 20.14 -30.07
N ILE A 388 -11.20 21.36 -30.55
CA ILE A 388 -12.20 22.11 -31.32
C ILE A 388 -11.63 22.42 -32.69
N GLU A 389 -12.38 22.07 -33.72
CA GLU A 389 -12.14 22.46 -35.10
C GLU A 389 -13.33 23.33 -35.54
N GLY A 390 -13.10 24.65 -35.65
CA GLY A 390 -14.15 25.65 -35.93
C GLY A 390 -14.56 26.48 -34.71
N ASN A 391 -15.65 27.24 -34.83
CA ASN A 391 -16.14 28.14 -33.77
C ASN A 391 -17.17 27.42 -32.89
N SER A 392 -16.72 26.71 -31.85
CA SER A 392 -17.61 26.12 -30.83
C SER A 392 -17.83 27.08 -29.65
N ILE A 393 -19.08 27.18 -29.17
CA ILE A 393 -19.44 27.92 -27.95
C ILE A 393 -19.30 27.04 -26.69
N THR A 394 -19.04 25.75 -26.86
CA THR A 394 -19.01 24.76 -25.77
C THR A 394 -18.02 25.09 -24.66
N PRO A 395 -16.77 25.53 -24.92
CA PRO A 395 -15.85 25.90 -23.84
C PRO A 395 -16.30 27.12 -23.05
N GLU A 396 -17.02 28.06 -23.69
CA GLU A 396 -17.55 29.23 -22.99
C GLU A 396 -18.68 28.82 -22.03
N ILE A 397 -19.60 27.98 -22.50
CA ILE A 397 -20.66 27.41 -21.65
C ILE A 397 -20.04 26.58 -20.53
N PHE A 398 -19.08 25.72 -20.85
CA PHE A 398 -18.39 24.89 -19.88
C PHE A 398 -17.65 25.74 -18.84
N GLY A 399 -16.97 26.80 -19.27
CA GLY A 399 -16.31 27.75 -18.37
C GLY A 399 -17.30 28.40 -17.41
N ARG A 400 -18.50 28.76 -17.87
CA ARG A 400 -19.57 29.27 -16.99
C ARG A 400 -20.05 28.22 -15.97
N LEU A 401 -20.21 26.96 -16.40
CA LEU A 401 -20.59 25.85 -15.51
C LEU A 401 -19.49 25.52 -14.48
N TYR A 402 -18.24 25.56 -14.93
CA TYR A 402 -17.05 25.35 -14.10
C TYR A 402 -16.93 26.43 -13.02
N VAL A 403 -17.07 27.70 -13.40
CA VAL A 403 -17.07 28.83 -12.44
C VAL A 403 -18.26 28.74 -11.48
N ALA A 404 -19.41 28.23 -11.93
CA ALA A 404 -20.58 28.02 -11.09
C ALA A 404 -20.45 26.82 -10.12
N GLY A 405 -19.37 26.04 -10.18
CA GLY A 405 -19.17 24.87 -9.30
C GLY A 405 -19.94 23.61 -9.71
N ILE A 406 -20.65 23.65 -10.85
CA ILE A 406 -21.52 22.54 -11.30
C ILE A 406 -20.68 21.34 -11.74
N VAL A 407 -19.53 21.59 -12.37
CA VAL A 407 -18.63 20.54 -12.85
C VAL A 407 -18.07 19.73 -11.69
N GLN A 408 -17.61 20.40 -10.63
CA GLN A 408 -17.07 19.77 -9.42
C GLN A 408 -18.15 18.95 -8.69
N LEU A 409 -19.40 19.43 -8.69
CA LEU A 409 -20.53 18.67 -8.15
C LEU A 409 -20.78 17.37 -8.93
N LEU A 410 -20.66 17.41 -10.26
CA LEU A 410 -20.82 16.23 -11.12
C LEU A 410 -19.66 15.24 -10.94
N GLU A 411 -18.44 15.72 -10.78
CA GLU A 411 -17.26 14.89 -10.51
C GLU A 411 -17.31 14.26 -9.11
N ALA A 412 -17.89 14.94 -8.13
CA ALA A 412 -18.12 14.41 -6.78
C ALA A 412 -19.39 13.53 -6.69
N TRP A 413 -20.09 13.30 -7.79
CA TRP A 413 -21.33 12.55 -7.76
C TRP A 413 -21.09 11.09 -7.34
N PRO A 414 -21.82 10.57 -6.34
CA PRO A 414 -21.56 9.24 -5.81
C PRO A 414 -21.74 8.17 -6.89
N TYR A 415 -20.74 7.30 -6.99
CA TYR A 415 -20.73 6.19 -7.93
C TYR A 415 -21.89 5.22 -7.66
N ARG A 416 -22.63 4.84 -8.71
CA ARG A 416 -23.71 3.85 -8.60
C ARG A 416 -23.17 2.45 -8.89
N VAL A 417 -23.13 1.63 -7.85
CA VAL A 417 -22.81 0.20 -7.93
C VAL A 417 -23.76 -0.51 -8.89
N SER A 418 -23.21 -1.28 -9.84
CA SER A 418 -24.01 -2.08 -10.78
C SER A 418 -24.81 -3.17 -10.08
N GLU A 419 -25.94 -3.56 -10.67
CA GLU A 419 -26.75 -4.67 -10.16
C GLU A 419 -25.98 -6.00 -10.21
N LYS A 420 -25.14 -6.19 -11.23
CA LYS A 420 -24.25 -7.37 -11.35
C LYS A 420 -23.34 -7.49 -10.12
N ARG A 421 -22.62 -6.42 -9.76
CA ARG A 421 -21.73 -6.45 -8.60
C ARG A 421 -22.48 -6.71 -7.30
N ARG A 422 -23.65 -6.06 -7.10
CA ARG A 422 -24.51 -6.35 -5.92
C ARG A 422 -24.85 -7.83 -5.78
N ASN A 423 -25.14 -8.51 -6.89
CA ASN A 423 -25.44 -9.94 -6.88
C ASN A 423 -24.22 -10.77 -6.46
N ILE A 424 -23.02 -10.45 -6.96
CA ILE A 424 -21.76 -11.10 -6.59
C ILE A 424 -21.49 -10.94 -5.08
N THR A 425 -21.59 -9.72 -4.57
CA THR A 425 -21.40 -9.43 -3.13
C THR A 425 -22.40 -10.18 -2.26
N ASN A 426 -23.65 -10.27 -2.69
CA ASN A 426 -24.67 -11.05 -1.99
C ASN A 426 -24.35 -12.55 -1.96
N MET A 427 -23.75 -13.10 -3.03
CA MET A 427 -23.25 -14.48 -3.05
C MET A 427 -22.06 -14.66 -2.11
N GLY A 428 -21.07 -13.76 -2.14
CA GLY A 428 -19.92 -13.77 -1.23
C GLY A 428 -20.33 -13.74 0.25
N LYS A 429 -21.29 -12.89 0.61
CA LYS A 429 -21.88 -12.83 1.96
C LYS A 429 -22.50 -14.15 2.41
N ARG A 430 -23.14 -14.90 1.49
CA ARG A 430 -23.74 -16.20 1.80
C ARG A 430 -22.67 -17.26 2.03
N LEU A 431 -21.64 -17.31 1.19
CA LEU A 431 -20.55 -18.27 1.33
C LEU A 431 -19.79 -18.09 2.64
N TRP A 432 -19.51 -16.84 3.03
CA TRP A 432 -18.82 -16.56 4.29
C TRP A 432 -19.62 -17.03 5.51
N LYS A 433 -20.95 -16.87 5.51
CA LYS A 433 -21.83 -17.36 6.58
C LYS A 433 -21.89 -18.88 6.71
N VAL A 434 -21.53 -19.63 5.66
CA VAL A 434 -21.55 -21.11 5.66
C VAL A 434 -20.20 -21.68 6.10
N GLY A 435 -19.11 -20.91 5.96
CA GLY A 435 -17.76 -21.32 6.36
C GLY A 435 -17.39 -21.03 7.81
N GLN A 436 -18.26 -20.35 8.57
CA GLN A 436 -18.19 -20.19 10.02
C GLN A 436 -19.07 -21.23 10.69
#